data_AF-A0AAV0YFF1-F1
#
_entry.id   AF-A0AAV0YFF1-F1
#
_cell.length_a   1.000
_cell.length_b   1.000
_cell.length_c   1.000
_cell.angle_alpha   90.00
_cell.angle_beta   90.00
_cell.angle_gamma   90.00
#
_symmetry.space_group_name_H-M   'P 1'
#
loop_
_entity.id
_entity.type
_entity.pdbx_description
1 polymer ?
#
loop_
_entity_poly.entity_id
_entity_poly.type
_entity_poly.pdbx_seq_one_letter_code
_entity_poly.pdbx_strand_id
1 'polypeptide(L)'
;MESLEYDTYGLGDIVLFGNGKRMKVDCYPGLGDIFLDYRVKNLMQCFSSLTGWKRTLESMSQFLQDPEKQYFSEIGLKSLEEFVNEKHSHVLSSFCMYRRISRNDDHIITLEEYVQKLWINIADEYSDKMDNIKSFMTLEQFVKKTFCELSEKLKFLIQTLYTQLPKSFISLATVKKMFRAIELLRSIGISLGPAKFKQTLDASEKERIPSCFLPSNSEIDDFLKILSLLSSSILLPELNGRNQIEKFCLSNACLVLCTVSSSIKLYTEGMTQLPGLQHCILIGDEKQLPALVKSKIADSCGFGRSMFERLVILGYKKHMLNVQYRMHPNISLFPSKEFYDQKISDAPFVMEESYNKSFLEGELYSSYSFINIAKRKEKSGRGHSLMNMVEVAVISEMIKNLKKEFKRTQEKVIIGVISPYNAQVYAIQDKIKEYTSVSDTDFSVSVRSIDGFQGGEEDIIIMSTVRSNGSGKVGFLSNRQRTNVAMTRERYVTYLLIKGNGCNQVNQW
;
A
#
# COMPACT_ATOMS: atom_id res chain seq x y z
N MET A 1 20.62 8.18 24.45
CA MET A 1 19.96 7.78 23.18
C MET A 1 18.97 6.67 23.51
N GLU A 2 17.74 7.01 23.88
CA GLU A 2 16.63 6.06 24.10
C GLU A 2 15.78 5.94 22.82
N SER A 3 16.37 5.61 21.67
CA SER A 3 15.72 5.82 20.36
C SER A 3 15.45 4.56 19.52
N LEU A 4 15.38 3.38 20.12
CA LEU A 4 15.07 2.13 19.37
C LEU A 4 13.69 1.53 19.67
N GLU A 5 13.00 1.96 20.73
CA GLU A 5 11.75 1.31 21.15
C GLU A 5 10.49 1.89 20.47
N TYR A 6 10.53 3.13 19.97
CA TYR A 6 9.37 3.85 19.41
C TYR A 6 9.65 4.43 18.01
N ASP A 7 10.37 3.70 17.16
CA ASP A 7 10.95 4.17 15.90
C ASP A 7 9.98 4.86 14.93
N THR A 8 8.71 4.42 14.89
CA THR A 8 7.69 5.00 14.00
C THR A 8 6.73 5.98 14.69
N TYR A 9 6.86 6.22 16.01
CA TYR A 9 6.01 7.18 16.71
C TYR A 9 6.23 8.60 16.19
N GLY A 10 5.13 9.25 15.79
CA GLY A 10 5.15 10.61 15.28
C GLY A 10 5.24 10.74 13.77
N LEU A 11 5.39 9.63 13.04
CA LEU A 11 5.26 9.63 11.58
C LEU A 11 3.86 10.09 11.13
N GLY A 12 2.84 9.95 11.98
CA GLY A 12 1.50 10.48 11.75
C GLY A 12 1.42 12.01 11.63
N ASP A 13 2.45 12.76 12.03
CA ASP A 13 2.52 14.22 11.79
C ASP A 13 3.01 14.55 10.36
N ILE A 14 3.50 13.54 9.63
CA ILE A 14 4.08 13.68 8.29
C ILE A 14 3.13 13.04 7.28
N VAL A 15 2.90 13.72 6.16
CA VAL A 15 2.14 13.17 5.04
C VAL A 15 2.93 13.33 3.75
N LEU A 16 3.13 12.21 3.06
CA LEU A 16 3.67 12.14 1.72
C LEU A 16 2.55 11.73 0.75
N PHE A 17 2.32 12.49 -0.32
CA PHE A 17 1.41 12.05 -1.37
C PHE A 17 1.87 12.40 -2.78
N GLY A 18 1.51 11.52 -3.72
CA GLY A 18 1.92 11.58 -5.11
C GLY A 18 1.60 10.26 -5.80
N ASN A 19 2.23 10.00 -6.93
CA ASN A 19 2.11 8.70 -7.60
C ASN A 19 3.06 7.69 -6.94
N GLY A 20 2.52 6.79 -6.10
CA GLY A 20 3.31 5.84 -5.31
C GLY A 20 4.22 4.94 -6.15
N LYS A 21 3.78 4.53 -7.35
CA LYS A 21 4.59 3.72 -8.28
C LYS A 21 5.80 4.50 -8.80
N ARG A 22 5.59 5.74 -9.26
CA ARG A 22 6.67 6.62 -9.77
C ARG A 22 7.65 7.02 -8.67
N MET A 23 7.14 7.17 -7.45
CA MET A 23 7.94 7.46 -6.25
C MET A 23 8.63 6.22 -5.69
N LYS A 24 8.34 5.02 -6.24
CA LYS A 24 8.86 3.74 -5.77
C LYS A 24 8.69 3.57 -4.25
N VAL A 25 7.51 3.95 -3.73
CA VAL A 25 7.23 3.97 -2.27
C VAL A 25 7.51 2.62 -1.63
N ASP A 26 7.17 1.53 -2.32
CA ASP A 26 7.38 0.15 -1.84
C ASP A 26 8.86 -0.28 -1.83
N CYS A 27 9.75 0.46 -2.50
CA CYS A 27 11.17 0.13 -2.61
C CYS A 27 12.02 0.75 -1.49
N TYR A 28 11.48 1.70 -0.73
CA TYR A 28 12.22 2.42 0.29
C TYR A 28 11.53 2.26 1.66
N PRO A 29 12.20 1.62 2.63
CA PRO A 29 11.68 1.48 3.98
C PRO A 29 11.25 2.83 4.58
N GLY A 30 10.14 2.85 5.31
CA GLY A 30 9.60 4.05 5.98
C GLY A 30 8.76 4.98 5.09
N LEU A 31 8.92 4.98 3.76
CA LEU A 31 8.06 5.81 2.90
C LEU A 31 6.59 5.39 2.95
N GLY A 32 6.35 4.08 3.05
CA GLY A 32 5.01 3.52 3.18
C GLY A 32 4.27 4.01 4.43
N ASP A 33 4.99 4.29 5.52
CA ASP A 33 4.40 4.73 6.78
C ASP A 33 3.89 6.17 6.74
N ILE A 34 4.49 7.02 5.89
CA ILE A 34 4.05 8.41 5.71
C ILE A 34 3.21 8.60 4.44
N PHE A 35 3.08 7.58 3.59
CA PHE A 35 2.35 7.67 2.32
C PHE A 35 0.83 7.70 2.54
N LEU A 36 0.18 8.78 2.09
CA LEU A 36 -1.22 9.10 2.37
C LEU A 36 -2.19 7.95 2.03
N ASP A 37 -2.04 7.31 0.87
CA ASP A 37 -2.95 6.23 0.46
C ASP A 37 -2.83 4.99 1.35
N TYR A 38 -1.61 4.66 1.79
CA TYR A 38 -1.37 3.51 2.69
C TYR A 38 -1.86 3.82 4.10
N ARG A 39 -1.56 5.04 4.58
CA ARG A 39 -2.08 5.56 5.84
C ARG A 39 -3.60 5.52 5.89
N VAL A 40 -4.29 6.02 4.86
CA VAL A 40 -5.76 5.99 4.78
C VAL A 40 -6.28 4.56 4.80
N LYS A 41 -5.66 3.64 4.04
CA LYS A 41 -6.02 2.21 4.03
C LYS A 41 -5.89 1.56 5.41
N ASN A 42 -4.83 1.87 6.14
CA ASN A 42 -4.57 1.28 7.46
C ASN A 42 -5.49 1.88 8.53
N LEU A 43 -5.70 3.21 8.52
CA LEU A 43 -6.62 3.88 9.45
C LEU A 43 -8.09 3.48 9.23
N MET A 44 -8.51 3.18 7.98
CA MET A 44 -9.85 2.63 7.73
C MET A 44 -10.13 1.37 8.54
N GLN A 45 -9.13 0.50 8.70
CA GLN A 45 -9.29 -0.72 9.51
C GLN A 45 -9.42 -0.39 11.00
N CYS A 46 -8.72 0.64 11.48
CA CYS A 46 -8.78 1.08 12.87
C CYS A 46 -10.12 1.76 13.20
N PHE A 47 -10.69 2.55 12.28
CA PHE A 47 -11.93 3.30 12.48
C PHE A 47 -13.19 2.49 12.21
N SER A 48 -13.07 1.25 11.72
CA SER A 48 -14.20 0.35 11.49
C SER A 48 -15.00 0.12 12.79
N SER A 49 -16.31 0.36 12.75
CA SER A 49 -17.19 0.13 13.91
C SER A 49 -17.35 -1.36 14.25
N LEU A 50 -17.29 -2.24 13.24
CA LEU A 50 -17.51 -3.68 13.41
C LEU A 50 -16.22 -4.44 13.76
N THR A 51 -15.08 -3.96 13.30
CA THR A 51 -13.82 -4.72 13.36
C THR A 51 -12.63 -3.88 13.81
N GLY A 52 -12.79 -2.59 14.08
CA GLY A 52 -11.69 -1.68 14.40
C GLY A 52 -11.24 -1.73 15.85
N TRP A 53 -10.62 -0.63 16.28
CA TRP A 53 -9.94 -0.48 17.56
C TRP A 53 -10.83 -0.86 18.76
N LYS A 54 -11.95 -0.13 18.92
CA LYS A 54 -12.85 -0.28 20.07
C LYS A 54 -13.38 -1.70 20.17
N ARG A 55 -13.89 -2.26 19.05
CA ARG A 55 -14.46 -3.60 19.03
C ARG A 55 -13.43 -4.69 19.30
N THR A 56 -12.20 -4.52 18.80
CA THR A 56 -11.13 -5.51 19.04
C THR A 56 -10.67 -5.52 20.50
N LEU A 57 -10.57 -4.35 21.14
CA LEU A 57 -10.28 -4.26 22.58
C LEU A 57 -11.39 -4.91 23.43
N GLU A 58 -12.65 -4.63 23.10
CA GLU A 58 -13.81 -5.26 23.76
C GLU A 58 -13.80 -6.78 23.59
N SER A 59 -13.61 -7.27 22.36
CA SER A 59 -13.57 -8.72 22.07
C SER A 59 -12.43 -9.42 22.79
N MET A 60 -11.22 -8.83 22.82
CA MET A 60 -10.10 -9.39 23.58
C MET A 60 -10.39 -9.39 25.09
N SER A 61 -10.97 -8.32 25.61
CA SER A 61 -11.28 -8.23 27.05
C SER A 61 -12.34 -9.26 27.46
N GLN A 62 -13.40 -9.41 26.67
CA GLN A 62 -14.45 -10.42 26.89
C GLN A 62 -13.90 -11.84 26.80
N PHE A 63 -13.06 -12.11 25.80
CA PHE A 63 -12.42 -13.42 25.63
C PHE A 63 -11.56 -13.82 26.83
N LEU A 64 -10.77 -12.88 27.36
CA LEU A 64 -9.89 -13.16 28.51
C LEU A 64 -10.63 -13.26 29.84
N GLN A 65 -11.79 -12.61 29.98
CA GLN A 65 -12.62 -12.69 31.18
C GLN A 65 -13.34 -14.03 31.29
N ASP A 66 -13.87 -14.55 30.18
CA ASP A 66 -14.65 -15.78 30.16
C ASP A 66 -14.56 -16.50 28.79
N PRO A 67 -13.46 -17.22 28.53
CA PRO A 67 -13.26 -17.90 27.25
C PRO A 67 -14.22 -19.08 27.06
N GLU A 68 -14.68 -19.71 28.15
CA GLU A 68 -15.60 -20.85 28.12
C GLU A 68 -16.97 -20.43 27.61
N LYS A 69 -17.52 -19.34 28.15
CA LYS A 69 -18.79 -18.79 27.67
C LYS A 69 -18.76 -18.42 26.19
N GLN A 70 -17.63 -17.87 25.72
CA GLN A 70 -17.46 -17.56 24.30
C GLN A 70 -17.37 -18.83 23.43
N TYR A 71 -16.66 -19.85 23.89
CA TYR A 71 -16.60 -21.16 23.24
C TYR A 71 -17.99 -21.79 23.10
N PHE A 72 -18.76 -21.84 24.18
CA PHE A 72 -20.13 -22.38 24.19
C PHE A 72 -21.07 -21.61 23.26
N SER A 73 -20.95 -20.28 23.22
CA SER A 73 -21.71 -19.44 22.30
C SER A 73 -21.36 -19.71 20.83
N GLU A 74 -20.09 -19.92 20.50
CA GLU A 74 -19.61 -20.13 19.12
C GLU A 74 -20.08 -21.47 18.56
N ILE A 75 -20.02 -22.53 19.37
CA ILE A 75 -20.45 -23.88 18.97
C ILE A 75 -21.98 -24.08 19.11
N GLY A 76 -22.72 -23.06 19.55
CA GLY A 76 -24.17 -23.12 19.75
C GLY A 76 -24.62 -24.09 20.85
N LEU A 77 -23.73 -24.41 21.80
CA LEU A 77 -24.05 -25.30 22.92
C LEU A 77 -24.71 -24.47 24.02
N LYS A 78 -25.98 -24.79 24.29
CA LYS A 78 -26.73 -24.24 25.42
C LYS A 78 -26.14 -24.77 26.73
N SER A 79 -26.14 -23.95 27.78
CA SER A 79 -25.77 -24.41 29.13
C SER A 79 -26.64 -25.61 29.53
N LEU A 80 -26.18 -26.46 30.46
CA LEU A 80 -27.00 -27.59 30.93
C LEU A 80 -28.36 -27.10 31.41
N GLU A 81 -28.40 -25.96 32.09
CA GLU A 81 -29.64 -25.33 32.56
C GLU A 81 -30.57 -24.96 31.41
N GLU A 82 -30.07 -24.32 30.34
CA GLU A 82 -30.86 -24.00 29.15
C GLU A 82 -31.31 -25.23 28.36
N PHE A 83 -30.45 -26.26 28.25
CA PHE A 83 -30.77 -27.52 27.59
C PHE A 83 -31.89 -28.27 28.32
N VAL A 84 -31.77 -28.36 29.64
CA VAL A 84 -32.79 -28.96 30.49
C VAL A 84 -34.07 -28.11 30.47
N ASN A 85 -33.99 -26.77 30.45
CA ASN A 85 -35.18 -25.92 30.37
C ASN A 85 -35.99 -26.13 29.08
N GLU A 86 -35.29 -26.27 27.96
CA GLU A 86 -35.94 -26.37 26.65
C GLU A 86 -36.55 -27.75 26.39
N LYS A 87 -35.85 -28.83 26.74
CA LYS A 87 -36.29 -30.20 26.46
C LYS A 87 -36.87 -30.94 27.67
N HIS A 88 -36.52 -30.55 28.89
CA HIS A 88 -36.80 -31.29 30.12
C HIS A 88 -37.19 -30.36 31.29
N SER A 89 -38.04 -29.36 31.05
CA SER A 89 -38.41 -28.31 32.04
C SER A 89 -38.92 -28.83 33.40
N HIS A 90 -39.47 -30.05 33.43
CA HIS A 90 -39.88 -30.75 34.64
C HIS A 90 -38.70 -31.12 35.57
N VAL A 91 -37.50 -31.32 35.02
CA VAL A 91 -36.28 -31.61 35.78
C VAL A 91 -35.80 -30.37 36.52
N LEU A 92 -35.87 -29.18 35.91
CA LEU A 92 -35.57 -27.92 36.61
C LEU A 92 -36.56 -27.65 37.74
N SER A 93 -37.84 -27.93 37.51
CA SER A 93 -38.88 -27.82 38.53
C SER A 93 -38.61 -28.78 39.71
N SER A 94 -38.17 -30.01 39.40
CA SER A 94 -37.79 -31.02 40.39
C SER A 94 -36.52 -30.65 41.15
N PHE A 95 -35.52 -30.10 40.47
CA PHE A 95 -34.30 -29.58 41.09
C PHE A 95 -34.60 -28.39 42.02
N CYS A 96 -35.49 -27.48 41.60
CA CYS A 96 -35.94 -26.38 42.44
C CYS A 96 -36.68 -26.86 43.71
N MET A 97 -37.50 -27.91 43.60
CA MET A 97 -38.14 -28.53 44.76
C MET A 97 -37.11 -29.22 45.67
N TYR A 98 -36.19 -30.00 45.09
CA TYR A 98 -35.09 -30.64 45.81
C TYR A 98 -34.27 -29.61 46.60
N ARG A 99 -33.90 -28.50 45.96
CA ARG A 99 -33.12 -27.41 46.58
C ARG A 99 -33.90 -26.68 47.67
N ARG A 100 -35.24 -26.66 47.61
CA ARG A 100 -36.10 -26.08 48.67
C ARG A 100 -36.24 -27.01 49.87
N ILE A 101 -36.34 -28.32 49.64
CA ILE A 101 -36.47 -29.34 50.69
C ILE A 101 -35.13 -29.53 51.42
N SER A 102 -34.01 -29.46 50.70
CA SER A 102 -32.66 -29.69 51.22
C SER A 102 -31.98 -28.41 51.74
N ARG A 103 -32.74 -27.36 52.07
CA ARG A 103 -32.20 -26.03 52.47
C ARG A 103 -31.40 -26.02 53.78
N ASN A 104 -31.57 -27.03 54.63
CA ASN A 104 -30.90 -27.17 55.92
C ASN A 104 -29.78 -28.23 55.92
N ASP A 105 -29.46 -28.80 54.75
CA ASP A 105 -28.39 -29.79 54.58
C ASP A 105 -27.10 -29.09 54.12
N ASP A 106 -25.95 -29.46 54.72
CA ASP A 106 -24.64 -28.85 54.41
C ASP A 106 -24.11 -29.21 53.00
N HIS A 107 -24.74 -30.16 52.31
CA HIS A 107 -24.34 -30.62 50.97
C HIS A 107 -25.45 -30.50 49.92
N ILE A 108 -25.72 -29.26 49.49
CA ILE A 108 -26.53 -29.01 48.30
C ILE A 108 -25.68 -29.28 47.05
N ILE A 109 -26.06 -30.31 46.29
CA ILE A 109 -25.42 -30.63 45.01
C ILE A 109 -25.83 -29.65 43.91
N THR A 110 -24.96 -29.48 42.93
CA THR A 110 -25.19 -28.63 41.75
C THR A 110 -26.26 -29.21 40.82
N LEU A 111 -26.78 -28.42 39.88
CA LEU A 111 -27.71 -28.92 38.85
C LEU A 111 -27.06 -30.04 38.03
N GLU A 112 -25.76 -29.92 37.73
CA GLU A 112 -24.98 -30.93 37.01
C GLU A 112 -24.95 -32.25 37.79
N GLU A 113 -24.55 -32.21 39.06
CA GLU A 113 -24.51 -33.40 39.93
C GLU A 113 -25.90 -34.01 40.15
N TYR A 114 -26.94 -33.18 40.25
CA TYR A 114 -28.32 -33.63 40.38
C TYR A 114 -28.81 -34.37 39.12
N VAL A 115 -28.53 -33.80 37.94
CA VAL A 115 -28.87 -34.43 36.66
C VAL A 115 -28.05 -35.71 36.46
N GLN A 116 -26.75 -35.70 36.77
CA GLN A 116 -25.89 -36.90 36.67
C GLN A 116 -26.33 -38.02 37.61
N LYS A 117 -26.75 -37.72 38.84
CA LYS A 117 -27.14 -38.74 39.83
C LYS A 117 -28.54 -39.31 39.60
N LEU A 118 -29.49 -38.46 39.26
CA LEU A 118 -30.92 -38.83 39.26
C LEU A 118 -31.53 -38.90 37.86
N TRP A 119 -30.86 -38.35 36.85
CA TRP A 119 -31.35 -38.23 35.48
C TRP A 119 -30.28 -38.66 34.46
N ILE A 120 -29.68 -39.84 34.68
CA ILE A 120 -28.55 -40.38 33.90
C ILE A 120 -28.81 -40.30 32.38
N ASN A 121 -30.00 -40.66 31.90
CA ASN A 121 -30.32 -40.59 30.47
C ASN A 121 -30.23 -39.16 29.88
N ILE A 122 -30.54 -38.13 30.68
CA ILE A 122 -30.46 -36.73 30.26
C ILE A 122 -29.00 -36.24 30.34
N ALA A 123 -28.25 -36.71 31.34
CA ALA A 123 -26.82 -36.49 31.43
C ALA A 123 -26.08 -37.10 30.24
N ASP A 124 -26.44 -38.33 29.85
CA ASP A 124 -25.89 -39.04 28.69
C ASP A 124 -26.26 -38.34 27.38
N GLU A 125 -27.53 -37.92 27.18
CA GLU A 125 -27.94 -37.17 25.99
C GLU A 125 -27.18 -35.83 25.86
N TYR A 126 -26.97 -35.12 26.97
CA TYR A 126 -26.18 -33.90 26.98
C TYR A 126 -24.69 -34.18 26.72
N SER A 127 -24.15 -35.26 27.29
CA SER A 127 -22.76 -35.69 27.09
C SER A 127 -22.49 -36.10 25.64
N ASP A 128 -23.36 -36.90 25.03
CA ASP A 128 -23.25 -37.31 23.62
C ASP A 128 -23.29 -36.10 22.67
N LYS A 129 -24.12 -35.10 22.99
CA LYS A 129 -24.17 -33.84 22.25
C LYS A 129 -22.88 -33.05 22.42
N MET A 130 -22.32 -33.03 23.63
CA MET A 130 -21.06 -32.37 23.94
C MET A 130 -19.87 -33.06 23.25
N ASP A 131 -19.85 -34.38 23.19
CA ASP A 131 -18.78 -35.18 22.58
C ASP A 131 -18.80 -35.11 21.05
N ASN A 132 -20.00 -35.13 20.44
CA ASN A 132 -20.16 -34.86 19.01
C ASN A 132 -19.62 -33.47 18.62
N ILE A 133 -19.79 -32.45 19.47
CA ILE A 133 -19.31 -31.10 19.21
C ILE A 133 -17.80 -30.96 19.48
N LYS A 134 -17.28 -31.55 20.56
CA LYS A 134 -15.83 -31.61 20.85
C LYS A 134 -15.04 -32.31 19.73
N SER A 135 -15.68 -33.20 18.96
CA SER A 135 -15.06 -33.83 17.79
C SER A 135 -14.66 -32.83 16.69
N PHE A 136 -15.30 -31.66 16.63
CA PHE A 136 -14.99 -30.60 15.65
C PHE A 136 -13.87 -29.66 16.12
N MET A 137 -13.90 -29.25 17.39
CA MET A 137 -12.90 -28.36 17.97
C MET A 137 -12.92 -28.48 19.49
N THR A 138 -11.77 -28.65 20.14
CA THR A 138 -11.70 -28.64 21.61
C THR A 138 -11.66 -27.20 22.14
N LEU A 139 -12.05 -26.99 23.40
CA LEU A 139 -11.92 -25.69 24.07
C LEU A 139 -10.48 -25.15 23.99
N GLU A 140 -9.48 -26.01 24.14
CA GLU A 140 -8.07 -25.66 24.01
C GLU A 140 -7.74 -25.14 22.60
N GLN A 141 -8.20 -25.84 21.55
CA GLN A 141 -8.01 -25.43 20.17
C GLN A 141 -8.70 -24.11 19.87
N PHE A 142 -9.91 -23.92 20.40
CA PHE A 142 -10.64 -22.66 20.31
C PHE A 142 -9.87 -21.52 20.99
N VAL A 143 -9.45 -21.68 22.26
CA VAL A 143 -8.71 -20.65 23.00
C VAL A 143 -7.44 -20.26 22.26
N LYS A 144 -6.65 -21.24 21.79
CA LYS A 144 -5.42 -20.97 21.01
C LYS A 144 -5.71 -20.22 19.72
N LYS A 145 -6.68 -20.69 18.94
CA LYS A 145 -7.04 -20.08 17.66
C LYS A 145 -7.55 -18.64 17.85
N THR A 146 -8.54 -18.47 18.71
CA THR A 146 -9.18 -17.18 18.99
C THR A 146 -8.19 -16.18 19.60
N PHE A 147 -7.35 -16.60 20.55
CA PHE A 147 -6.31 -15.75 21.11
C PHE A 147 -5.33 -15.31 20.03
N CYS A 148 -4.83 -16.23 19.19
CA CYS A 148 -3.90 -15.89 18.11
C CYS A 148 -4.52 -14.89 17.13
N GLU A 149 -5.76 -15.11 16.68
CA GLU A 149 -6.46 -14.22 15.75
C GLU A 149 -6.67 -12.81 16.34
N LEU A 150 -7.17 -12.73 17.57
CA LEU A 150 -7.35 -11.45 18.27
C LEU A 150 -6.02 -10.76 18.57
N SER A 151 -4.98 -11.53 18.88
CA SER A 151 -3.62 -11.02 19.16
C SER A 151 -3.01 -10.36 17.94
N GLU A 152 -3.00 -11.05 16.80
CA GLU A 152 -2.44 -10.52 15.56
C GLU A 152 -3.19 -9.26 15.11
N LYS A 153 -4.51 -9.28 15.23
CA LYS A 153 -5.34 -8.12 14.94
C LYS A 153 -5.04 -6.95 15.88
N LEU A 154 -4.93 -7.19 17.19
CA LEU A 154 -4.64 -6.14 18.16
C LEU A 154 -3.24 -5.55 17.96
N LYS A 155 -2.21 -6.37 17.69
CA LYS A 155 -0.86 -5.91 17.35
C LYS A 155 -0.87 -4.99 16.14
N PHE A 156 -1.53 -5.41 15.06
CA PHE A 156 -1.66 -4.61 13.84
C PHE A 156 -2.33 -3.25 14.12
N LEU A 157 -3.42 -3.24 14.89
CA LEU A 157 -4.13 -2.01 15.25
C LEU A 157 -3.26 -1.09 16.12
N ILE A 158 -2.57 -1.64 17.12
CA ILE A 158 -1.65 -0.87 17.97
C ILE A 158 -0.56 -0.22 17.10
N GLN A 159 0.13 -1.02 16.28
CA GLN A 159 1.20 -0.56 15.38
C GLN A 159 0.72 0.53 14.42
N THR A 160 -0.46 0.32 13.84
CA THR A 160 -1.07 1.30 12.96
C THR A 160 -1.37 2.60 13.71
N LEU A 161 -1.97 2.55 14.89
CA LEU A 161 -2.39 3.75 15.61
C LEU A 161 -1.20 4.62 16.05
N TYR A 162 -0.16 4.06 16.68
CA TYR A 162 0.96 4.88 17.14
C TYR A 162 1.86 5.38 16.00
N THR A 163 1.85 4.68 14.86
CA THR A 163 2.57 5.12 13.65
C THR A 163 1.79 6.19 12.90
N GLN A 164 0.48 5.99 12.71
CA GLN A 164 -0.34 6.72 11.73
C GLN A 164 -1.22 7.81 12.33
N LEU A 165 -1.42 7.86 13.65
CA LEU A 165 -2.11 8.99 14.27
C LEU A 165 -1.14 10.15 14.52
N PRO A 166 -1.57 11.41 14.29
CA PRO A 166 -0.79 12.57 14.69
C PRO A 166 -0.56 12.59 16.21
N LYS A 167 0.53 13.21 16.67
CA LYS A 167 0.85 13.32 18.11
C LYS A 167 -0.20 14.09 18.89
N SER A 168 -0.99 14.94 18.22
CA SER A 168 -2.15 15.61 18.82
C SER A 168 -3.28 14.65 19.22
N PHE A 169 -3.34 13.45 18.65
CA PHE A 169 -4.34 12.42 18.96
C PHE A 169 -3.80 11.27 19.82
N ILE A 170 -2.48 11.08 19.86
CA ILE A 170 -1.87 10.02 20.66
C ILE A 170 -0.59 10.48 21.37
N SER A 171 -0.66 10.49 22.70
CA SER A 171 0.44 10.89 23.57
C SER A 171 1.50 9.79 23.69
N LEU A 172 2.76 10.17 23.94
CA LEU A 172 3.83 9.22 24.22
C LEU A 172 3.51 8.31 25.41
N ALA A 173 2.81 8.83 26.44
CA ALA A 173 2.38 8.03 27.58
C ALA A 173 1.38 6.92 27.19
N THR A 174 0.50 7.19 26.23
CA THR A 174 -0.41 6.19 25.65
C THR A 174 0.35 5.16 24.83
N VAL A 175 1.34 5.60 24.04
CA VAL A 175 2.20 4.69 23.26
C VAL A 175 2.99 3.75 24.16
N LYS A 176 3.54 4.23 25.28
CA LYS A 176 4.20 3.35 26.28
C LYS A 176 3.27 2.25 26.79
N LYS A 177 1.99 2.55 27.03
CA LYS A 177 0.97 1.54 27.41
C LYS A 177 0.68 0.56 26.28
N MET A 178 0.67 1.01 25.03
CA MET A 178 0.53 0.16 23.85
C MET A 178 1.66 -0.86 23.71
N PHE A 179 2.91 -0.44 23.93
CA PHE A 179 4.06 -1.34 23.94
C PHE A 179 3.95 -2.35 25.07
N ARG A 180 3.59 -1.89 26.28
CA ARG A 180 3.33 -2.79 27.42
C ARG A 180 2.22 -3.81 27.11
N ALA A 181 1.17 -3.41 26.39
CA ALA A 181 0.12 -4.30 25.93
C ALA A 181 0.67 -5.38 24.97
N ILE A 182 1.53 -5.02 24.03
CA ILE A 182 2.19 -5.97 23.11
C ILE A 182 3.09 -6.95 23.87
N GLU A 183 3.83 -6.49 24.87
CA GLU A 183 4.67 -7.35 25.72
C GLU A 183 3.85 -8.39 26.49
N LEU A 184 2.77 -7.96 27.14
CA LEU A 184 1.87 -8.84 27.88
C LEU A 184 1.18 -9.84 26.95
N LEU A 185 0.74 -9.38 25.78
CA LEU A 185 0.16 -10.24 24.74
C LEU A 185 1.14 -11.34 24.31
N ARG A 186 2.43 -11.00 24.17
CA ARG A 186 3.49 -11.97 23.89
C ARG A 186 3.72 -12.94 25.06
N SER A 187 3.73 -12.46 26.30
CA SER A 187 3.88 -13.30 27.50
C SER A 187 2.73 -14.32 27.61
N ILE A 188 1.49 -13.86 27.46
CA ILE A 188 0.29 -14.69 27.49
C ILE A 188 0.33 -15.73 26.37
N GLY A 189 0.72 -15.33 25.15
CA GLY A 189 0.86 -16.24 24.01
C GLY A 189 1.90 -17.34 24.24
N ILE A 190 3.03 -17.04 24.87
CA ILE A 190 4.05 -18.04 25.23
C ILE A 190 3.49 -19.04 26.26
N SER A 191 2.74 -18.55 27.25
CA SER A 191 2.13 -19.40 28.27
C SER A 191 1.07 -20.36 27.72
N LEU A 192 0.39 -19.99 26.63
CA LEU A 192 -0.55 -20.85 25.90
C LEU A 192 0.15 -21.88 24.97
N GLY A 193 1.48 -21.86 24.87
CA GLY A 193 2.27 -22.76 24.04
C GLY A 193 2.34 -24.23 24.53
N PRO A 194 2.84 -25.16 23.71
CA PRO A 194 2.76 -26.61 23.94
C PRO A 194 3.56 -27.14 25.15
N ALA A 195 4.44 -26.33 25.77
CA ALA A 195 5.40 -26.80 26.77
C ALA A 195 4.84 -26.99 28.20
N LYS A 196 3.74 -26.32 28.57
CA LYS A 196 3.19 -26.38 29.94
C LYS A 196 2.14 -27.48 30.17
N PHE A 197 1.57 -28.06 29.11
CA PHE A 197 0.47 -29.04 29.21
C PHE A 197 0.92 -30.49 29.37
N LYS A 198 2.22 -30.79 29.22
CA LYS A 198 2.74 -32.17 29.38
C LYS A 198 2.93 -32.61 30.84
N GLN A 199 2.73 -31.73 31.83
CA GLN A 199 2.97 -32.04 33.24
C GLN A 199 1.72 -32.41 34.06
N THR A 200 0.53 -32.51 33.45
CA THR A 200 -0.72 -32.84 34.16
C THR A 200 -1.43 -34.10 33.66
N LEU A 201 -0.78 -34.91 32.81
CA LEU A 201 -1.33 -36.19 32.36
C LEU A 201 -0.68 -37.36 33.11
N ASP A 202 -0.93 -37.43 34.43
CA ASP A 202 -0.89 -38.71 35.14
C ASP A 202 -2.29 -39.31 35.12
N ALA A 203 -2.38 -40.52 34.57
CA ALA A 203 -3.60 -41.20 34.23
C ALA A 203 -4.28 -41.82 35.46
N SER A 204 -5.06 -41.04 36.24
CA SER A 204 -6.04 -41.63 37.16
C SER A 204 -7.19 -40.73 37.64
N GLU A 205 -7.33 -39.48 37.20
CA GLU A 205 -8.46 -38.64 37.60
C GLU A 205 -9.37 -38.32 36.42
N LYS A 206 -10.43 -39.12 36.26
CA LYS A 206 -11.70 -38.62 35.71
C LYS A 206 -12.22 -37.58 36.70
N GLU A 207 -12.83 -36.50 36.21
CA GLU A 207 -13.48 -35.42 36.98
C GLU A 207 -12.57 -34.29 37.50
N ARG A 208 -12.17 -33.40 36.59
CA ARG A 208 -12.30 -31.93 36.69
C ARG A 208 -11.56 -31.30 35.52
N ILE A 209 -12.27 -30.56 34.68
CA ILE A 209 -11.66 -29.68 33.68
C ILE A 209 -10.76 -28.70 34.47
N PRO A 210 -9.44 -28.61 34.22
CA PRO A 210 -8.57 -27.77 35.05
C PRO A 210 -9.01 -26.32 34.99
N SER A 211 -9.21 -25.70 36.15
CA SER A 211 -9.70 -24.33 36.35
C SER A 211 -8.73 -23.22 35.92
N CYS A 212 -7.86 -23.44 34.94
CA CYS A 212 -6.90 -22.44 34.48
C CYS A 212 -6.21 -22.85 33.16
N PHE A 213 -6.90 -22.65 32.03
CA PHE A 213 -6.27 -22.65 30.69
C PHE A 213 -5.46 -21.37 30.41
N LEU A 214 -5.63 -20.37 31.25
CA LEU A 214 -5.06 -19.03 31.16
C LEU A 214 -3.86 -18.91 32.14
N PRO A 215 -2.79 -18.13 31.80
CA PRO A 215 -1.65 -17.89 32.69
C PRO A 215 -2.04 -17.28 34.05
N SER A 216 -1.07 -17.08 34.94
CA SER A 216 -1.31 -16.52 36.29
C SER A 216 -2.30 -15.35 36.26
N ASN A 217 -3.34 -15.39 37.11
CA ASN A 217 -4.41 -14.38 37.15
C ASN A 217 -3.87 -12.94 37.11
N SER A 218 -2.71 -12.68 37.73
CA SER A 218 -2.06 -11.37 37.74
C SER A 218 -1.68 -10.82 36.36
N GLU A 219 -1.17 -11.63 35.43
CA GLU A 219 -0.75 -11.14 34.10
C GLU A 219 -1.95 -10.74 33.24
N ILE A 220 -3.04 -11.52 33.35
CA ILE A 220 -4.29 -11.24 32.63
C ILE A 220 -4.98 -10.03 33.24
N ASP A 221 -5.01 -9.93 34.56
CA ASP A 221 -5.54 -8.76 35.26
C ASP A 221 -4.80 -7.49 34.84
N ASP A 222 -3.47 -7.53 34.76
CA ASP A 222 -2.66 -6.40 34.31
C ASP A 222 -2.90 -6.06 32.83
N PHE A 223 -3.08 -7.08 31.97
CA PHE A 223 -3.43 -6.85 30.58
C PHE A 223 -4.82 -6.24 30.43
N LEU A 224 -5.83 -6.75 31.13
CA LEU A 224 -7.20 -6.21 31.15
C LEU A 224 -7.22 -4.76 31.65
N LYS A 225 -6.45 -4.43 32.69
CA LYS A 225 -6.28 -3.03 33.16
C LYS A 225 -5.73 -2.15 32.04
N ILE A 226 -4.70 -2.61 31.33
CA ILE A 226 -4.11 -1.84 30.23
C ILE A 226 -5.09 -1.69 29.06
N LEU A 227 -5.82 -2.73 28.68
CA LEU A 227 -6.85 -2.65 27.63
C LEU A 227 -7.93 -1.62 27.98
N SER A 228 -8.37 -1.56 29.24
CA SER A 228 -9.32 -0.56 29.73
C SER A 228 -8.76 0.88 29.67
N LEU A 229 -7.49 1.06 30.06
CA LEU A 229 -6.80 2.36 29.94
C LEU A 229 -6.62 2.78 28.48
N LEU A 230 -6.32 1.84 27.59
CA LEU A 230 -6.17 2.11 26.15
C LEU A 230 -7.51 2.47 25.50
N SER A 231 -8.59 1.78 25.86
CA SER A 231 -9.94 2.06 25.38
C SER A 231 -10.41 3.48 25.74
N SER A 232 -10.10 3.95 26.95
CA SER A 232 -10.48 5.29 27.42
C SER A 232 -9.54 6.41 26.94
N SER A 233 -8.25 6.10 26.72
CA SER A 233 -7.25 7.13 26.36
C SER A 233 -7.22 7.53 24.88
N ILE A 234 -7.79 6.73 23.99
CA ILE A 234 -7.77 6.98 22.54
C ILE A 234 -9.19 7.19 22.04
N LEU A 235 -9.57 8.45 21.84
CA LEU A 235 -10.82 8.83 21.21
C LEU A 235 -10.57 8.98 19.70
N LEU A 236 -10.91 7.93 18.95
CA LEU A 236 -10.84 7.97 17.50
C LEU A 236 -12.02 8.77 16.93
N PRO A 237 -11.80 9.63 15.93
CA PRO A 237 -12.88 10.35 15.28
C PRO A 237 -13.78 9.38 14.52
N GLU A 238 -15.10 9.66 14.52
CA GLU A 238 -16.07 8.90 13.74
C GLU A 238 -16.00 9.29 12.26
N LEU A 239 -15.07 8.65 11.54
CA LEU A 239 -14.82 8.93 10.13
C LEU A 239 -15.27 7.76 9.26
N ASN A 240 -16.20 8.04 8.35
CA ASN A 240 -16.75 7.08 7.41
C ASN A 240 -16.17 7.30 6.01
N GLY A 241 -15.39 6.32 5.56
CA GLY A 241 -14.89 6.22 4.19
C GLY A 241 -13.59 6.98 3.91
N ARG A 242 -12.99 6.62 2.77
CA ARG A 242 -11.65 7.05 2.35
C ARG A 242 -11.46 8.57 2.38
N ASN A 243 -12.43 9.32 1.84
CA ASN A 243 -12.30 10.77 1.66
C ASN A 243 -12.25 11.52 3.00
N GLN A 244 -13.02 11.07 4.00
CA GLN A 244 -13.03 11.71 5.32
C GLN A 244 -11.70 11.49 6.04
N ILE A 245 -11.15 10.27 5.93
CA ILE A 245 -9.85 9.92 6.51
C ILE A 245 -8.71 10.65 5.80
N GLU A 246 -8.78 10.79 4.46
CA GLU A 246 -7.80 11.58 3.70
C GLU A 246 -7.78 13.04 4.16
N LYS A 247 -8.96 13.67 4.31
CA LYS A 247 -9.08 15.02 4.86
C LYS A 247 -8.54 15.10 6.29
N PHE A 248 -8.82 14.10 7.13
CA PHE A 248 -8.30 14.03 8.50
C PHE A 248 -6.78 14.00 8.53
N CYS A 249 -6.14 13.14 7.73
CA CYS A 249 -4.68 13.05 7.66
C CYS A 249 -4.05 14.37 7.19
N LEU A 250 -4.63 15.00 6.16
CA LEU A 250 -4.12 16.26 5.61
C LEU A 250 -4.28 17.44 6.56
N SER A 251 -5.42 17.54 7.26
CA SER A 251 -5.73 18.66 8.17
C SER A 251 -4.94 18.60 9.49
N ASN A 252 -4.39 17.43 9.82
CA ASN A 252 -3.63 17.23 11.06
C ASN A 252 -2.13 16.96 10.80
N ALA A 253 -1.66 17.17 9.57
CA ALA A 253 -0.26 17.04 9.23
C ALA A 253 0.51 18.31 9.62
N CYS A 254 1.64 18.16 10.31
CA CYS A 254 2.58 19.25 10.56
C CYS A 254 3.50 19.47 9.36
N LEU A 255 3.88 18.37 8.69
CA LEU A 255 4.74 18.39 7.50
C LEU A 255 4.06 17.67 6.34
N VAL A 256 3.89 18.37 5.21
CA VAL A 256 3.37 17.78 3.99
C VAL A 256 4.42 17.78 2.90
N LEU A 257 4.70 16.61 2.35
CA LEU A 257 5.52 16.40 1.17
C LEU A 257 4.63 15.98 0.01
N CYS A 258 4.72 16.66 -1.12
CA CYS A 258 3.96 16.23 -2.29
C CYS A 258 4.64 16.51 -3.62
N THR A 259 4.30 15.70 -4.61
CA THR A 259 4.73 15.96 -5.99
C THR A 259 3.98 17.14 -6.60
N VAL A 260 4.63 17.92 -7.46
CA VAL A 260 4.05 19.07 -8.18
C VAL A 260 2.68 18.76 -8.79
N SER A 261 2.56 17.61 -9.47
CA SER A 261 1.32 17.15 -10.12
C SER A 261 0.18 16.81 -9.15
N SER A 262 0.48 16.61 -7.87
CA SER A 262 -0.50 16.25 -6.84
C SER A 262 -0.84 17.40 -5.89
N SER A 263 -0.09 18.50 -5.94
CA SER A 263 -0.27 19.69 -5.08
C SER A 263 -1.69 20.27 -5.06
N ILE A 264 -2.55 19.93 -6.03
CA ILE A 264 -3.98 20.28 -6.00
C ILE A 264 -4.71 19.80 -4.73
N LYS A 265 -4.26 18.71 -4.10
CA LYS A 265 -4.82 18.21 -2.84
C LYS A 265 -4.58 19.12 -1.63
N LEU A 266 -3.73 20.14 -1.75
CA LEU A 266 -3.47 21.12 -0.69
C LEU A 266 -4.57 22.18 -0.57
N TYR A 267 -5.53 22.16 -1.48
CA TYR A 267 -6.66 23.08 -1.50
C TYR A 267 -7.92 22.37 -1.01
N THR A 268 -8.69 23.03 -0.15
CA THR A 268 -10.05 22.62 0.21
C THR A 268 -11.07 23.23 -0.76
N GLU A 269 -12.36 22.96 -0.56
CA GLU A 269 -13.43 23.63 -1.30
C GLU A 269 -13.26 25.17 -1.18
N GLY A 270 -13.27 25.85 -2.33
CA GLY A 270 -13.01 27.30 -2.41
C GLY A 270 -11.54 27.71 -2.50
N MET A 271 -10.60 26.77 -2.73
CA MET A 271 -9.15 27.03 -2.81
C MET A 271 -8.54 27.65 -1.54
N THR A 272 -9.10 27.37 -0.37
CA THR A 272 -8.50 27.77 0.91
C THR A 272 -7.42 26.77 1.33
N GLN A 273 -6.38 27.27 2.01
CA GLN A 273 -5.27 26.46 2.49
C GLN A 273 -5.75 25.47 3.57
N LEU A 274 -5.17 24.27 3.58
CA LEU A 274 -5.42 23.30 4.66
C LEU A 274 -5.10 23.91 6.04
N PRO A 275 -6.05 23.88 6.99
CA PRO A 275 -5.79 24.37 8.35
C PRO A 275 -4.74 23.49 9.02
N GLY A 276 -3.92 24.07 9.91
CA GLY A 276 -2.90 23.34 10.67
C GLY A 276 -1.59 23.04 9.91
N LEU A 277 -1.53 23.29 8.60
CA LEU A 277 -0.31 23.10 7.81
C LEU A 277 0.79 24.06 8.27
N GLN A 278 1.78 23.53 8.99
CA GLN A 278 2.93 24.32 9.46
C GLN A 278 4.00 24.40 8.37
N HIS A 279 4.39 23.27 7.80
CA HIS A 279 5.49 23.18 6.83
C HIS A 279 5.06 22.35 5.61
N CYS A 280 5.40 22.84 4.41
CA CYS A 280 5.10 22.14 3.16
C CYS A 280 6.34 22.11 2.26
N ILE A 281 6.65 20.92 1.75
CA ILE A 281 7.74 20.68 0.79
C ILE A 281 7.09 20.19 -0.51
N LEU A 282 7.15 21.05 -1.53
CA LEU A 282 6.69 20.73 -2.87
C LEU A 282 7.88 20.21 -3.69
N ILE A 283 7.79 18.98 -4.20
CA ILE A 283 8.86 18.32 -4.94
C ILE A 283 8.44 18.12 -6.39
N GLY A 284 9.26 18.58 -7.32
CA GLY A 284 9.10 18.29 -8.75
C GLY A 284 9.71 19.37 -9.61
N ASP A 285 9.21 19.48 -10.82
CA ASP A 285 9.87 20.23 -11.89
C ASP A 285 8.85 20.92 -12.78
N GLU A 286 8.87 22.26 -12.80
CA GLU A 286 7.96 23.06 -13.62
C GLU A 286 8.28 22.99 -15.12
N LYS A 287 9.45 22.48 -15.50
CA LYS A 287 9.87 22.25 -16.90
C LYS A 287 9.39 20.91 -17.44
N GLN A 288 8.75 20.06 -16.62
CA GLN A 288 8.13 18.80 -17.03
C GLN A 288 6.59 18.90 -17.04
N LEU A 289 5.88 17.77 -17.20
CA LEU A 289 4.43 17.76 -17.46
C LEU A 289 3.61 18.45 -16.35
N PRO A 290 2.65 19.31 -16.73
CA PRO A 290 1.71 19.91 -15.80
C PRO A 290 0.60 18.91 -15.42
N ALA A 291 -0.35 19.37 -14.61
CA ALA A 291 -1.52 18.55 -14.29
C ALA A 291 -2.39 18.31 -15.54
N LEU A 292 -2.97 17.11 -15.66
CA LEU A 292 -3.89 16.78 -16.75
C LEU A 292 -5.24 17.48 -16.54
N VAL A 293 -5.57 18.43 -17.41
CA VAL A 293 -6.87 19.11 -17.41
C VAL A 293 -7.73 18.58 -18.56
N LYS A 294 -8.87 17.96 -18.23
CA LYS A 294 -9.79 17.41 -19.25
C LYS A 294 -10.57 18.49 -19.99
N SER A 295 -10.95 19.56 -19.30
CA SER A 295 -11.70 20.68 -19.90
C SER A 295 -10.75 21.60 -20.65
N LYS A 296 -10.98 21.75 -21.97
CA LYS A 296 -10.21 22.69 -22.80
C LYS A 296 -10.34 24.14 -22.32
N ILE A 297 -11.52 24.50 -21.80
CA ILE A 297 -11.76 25.85 -21.26
C ILE A 297 -10.88 26.05 -20.01
N ALA A 298 -10.92 25.12 -19.06
CA ALA A 298 -10.11 25.21 -17.85
C ALA A 298 -8.59 25.20 -18.16
N ASP A 299 -8.16 24.40 -19.14
CA ASP A 299 -6.78 24.36 -19.61
C ASP A 299 -6.36 25.72 -20.19
N SER A 300 -7.21 26.34 -21.04
CA SER A 300 -6.97 27.68 -21.59
C SER A 300 -6.95 28.78 -20.51
N CYS A 301 -7.64 28.57 -19.39
CA CYS A 301 -7.59 29.45 -18.22
C CYS A 301 -6.37 29.18 -17.31
N GLY A 302 -5.47 28.26 -17.68
CA GLY A 302 -4.26 27.95 -16.92
C GLY A 302 -4.48 27.06 -15.70
N PHE A 303 -5.59 26.33 -15.61
CA PHE A 303 -5.90 25.45 -14.47
C PHE A 303 -4.88 24.31 -14.29
N GLY A 304 -4.13 23.96 -15.35
CA GLY A 304 -3.04 22.98 -15.28
C GLY A 304 -1.80 23.46 -14.53
N ARG A 305 -1.68 24.78 -14.27
CA ARG A 305 -0.56 25.39 -13.54
C ARG A 305 -0.55 24.91 -12.09
N SER A 306 0.51 24.19 -11.75
CA SER A 306 0.72 23.67 -10.40
C SER A 306 0.93 24.78 -9.37
N MET A 307 0.75 24.45 -8.09
CA MET A 307 1.08 25.38 -7.00
C MET A 307 2.58 25.73 -6.99
N PHE A 308 3.44 24.74 -7.26
CA PHE A 308 4.87 24.93 -7.34
C PHE A 308 5.25 25.96 -8.42
N GLU A 309 4.77 25.77 -9.66
CA GLU A 309 5.03 26.71 -10.76
C GLU A 309 4.55 28.12 -10.41
N ARG A 310 3.38 28.23 -9.77
CA ARG A 310 2.84 29.51 -9.32
C ARG A 310 3.74 30.22 -8.31
N LEU A 311 4.24 29.49 -7.31
CA LEU A 311 5.17 30.05 -6.32
C LEU A 311 6.49 30.48 -6.96
N VAL A 312 7.01 29.70 -7.91
CA VAL A 312 8.22 30.06 -8.67
C VAL A 312 8.00 31.35 -9.48
N ILE A 313 6.85 31.49 -10.16
CA ILE A 313 6.49 32.72 -10.90
C ILE A 313 6.38 33.93 -9.96
N LEU A 314 5.88 33.72 -8.73
CA LEU A 314 5.80 34.76 -7.69
C LEU A 314 7.17 35.10 -7.06
N GLY A 315 8.26 34.46 -7.48
CA GLY A 315 9.61 34.76 -7.02
C GLY A 315 10.02 34.04 -5.74
N TYR A 316 9.25 33.05 -5.27
CA TYR A 316 9.68 32.21 -4.16
C TYR A 316 10.94 31.43 -4.54
N LYS A 317 11.90 31.38 -3.62
CA LYS A 317 13.14 30.62 -3.82
C LYS A 317 12.82 29.14 -3.93
N LYS A 318 13.38 28.49 -4.95
CA LYS A 318 13.38 27.03 -5.09
C LYS A 318 14.80 26.50 -4.95
N HIS A 319 14.91 25.26 -4.50
CA HIS A 319 16.18 24.54 -4.49
C HIS A 319 16.25 23.62 -5.70
N MET A 320 17.29 23.75 -6.52
CA MET A 320 17.50 22.92 -7.70
C MET A 320 18.52 21.83 -7.38
N LEU A 321 18.11 20.57 -7.47
CA LEU A 321 19.03 19.44 -7.51
C LEU A 321 19.69 19.43 -8.88
N ASN A 322 20.98 19.73 -8.94
CA ASN A 322 21.69 20.09 -10.16
C ASN A 322 22.62 19.00 -10.69
N VAL A 323 22.70 17.84 -10.04
CA VAL A 323 23.50 16.70 -10.53
C VAL A 323 22.56 15.60 -11.01
N GLN A 324 22.76 15.13 -12.25
CA GLN A 324 22.00 14.03 -12.84
C GLN A 324 22.78 12.70 -12.75
N TYR A 325 22.05 11.63 -12.41
CA TYR A 325 22.57 10.29 -12.14
C TYR A 325 21.89 9.24 -13.04
N ARG A 326 21.46 9.61 -14.25
CA ARG A 326 20.67 8.72 -15.12
C ARG A 326 21.29 8.55 -16.49
N MET A 327 21.44 9.64 -17.22
CA MET A 327 21.69 9.62 -18.65
C MET A 327 23.19 9.66 -18.94
N HIS A 328 23.58 9.03 -20.04
CA HIS A 328 24.89 9.29 -20.66
C HIS A 328 25.04 10.81 -20.99
N PRO A 329 26.21 11.44 -20.82
CA PRO A 329 26.43 12.88 -21.03
C PRO A 329 25.96 13.41 -22.41
N ASN A 330 26.16 12.64 -23.48
CA ASN A 330 25.68 13.01 -24.82
C ASN A 330 24.14 13.14 -24.90
N ILE A 331 23.40 12.41 -24.06
CA ILE A 331 21.95 12.49 -23.98
C ILE A 331 21.53 13.66 -23.08
N SER A 332 22.18 13.84 -21.91
CA SER A 332 21.81 14.88 -20.94
C SER A 332 22.11 16.31 -21.42
N LEU A 333 23.06 16.47 -22.35
CA LEU A 333 23.52 17.76 -22.87
C LEU A 333 22.38 18.61 -23.45
N PHE A 334 21.56 18.03 -24.33
CA PHE A 334 20.46 18.78 -24.97
C PHE A 334 19.39 19.21 -23.95
N PRO A 335 18.81 18.31 -23.13
CA PRO A 335 17.83 18.72 -22.12
C PRO A 335 18.37 19.75 -21.12
N SER A 336 19.61 19.58 -20.64
CA SER A 336 20.27 20.52 -19.72
C SER A 336 20.33 21.93 -20.33
N LYS A 337 20.79 22.04 -21.57
CA LYS A 337 20.90 23.32 -22.29
C LYS A 337 19.53 23.93 -22.61
N GLU A 338 18.60 23.15 -23.14
CA GLU A 338 17.33 23.66 -23.70
C GLU A 338 16.26 23.95 -22.63
N PHE A 339 16.26 23.22 -21.51
CA PHE A 339 15.20 23.33 -20.49
C PHE A 339 15.68 23.90 -19.15
N TYR A 340 16.99 23.81 -18.85
CA TYR A 340 17.54 24.12 -17.53
C TYR A 340 18.72 25.09 -17.57
N ASP A 341 18.89 25.86 -18.64
CA ASP A 341 19.97 26.86 -18.80
C ASP A 341 21.38 26.31 -18.53
N GLN A 342 21.61 25.04 -18.86
CA GLN A 342 22.88 24.34 -18.61
C GLN A 342 23.27 24.24 -17.12
N LYS A 343 22.29 24.35 -16.21
CA LYS A 343 22.52 24.25 -14.76
C LYS A 343 22.58 22.81 -14.24
N ILE A 344 22.36 21.81 -15.09
CA ILE A 344 22.46 20.39 -14.72
C ILE A 344 23.82 19.84 -15.15
N SER A 345 24.56 19.26 -14.21
CA SER A 345 25.84 18.58 -14.40
C SER A 345 25.69 17.05 -14.30
N ASP A 346 26.59 16.32 -14.94
CA ASP A 346 26.63 14.86 -14.91
C ASP A 346 27.42 14.34 -13.70
N ALA A 347 26.90 13.29 -13.04
CA ALA A 347 27.61 12.64 -11.94
C ALA A 347 28.86 11.88 -12.44
N PRO A 348 29.92 11.69 -11.62
CA PRO A 348 31.14 11.00 -12.04
C PRO A 348 30.90 9.63 -12.69
N PHE A 349 30.03 8.81 -12.09
CA PHE A 349 29.81 7.44 -12.55
C PHE A 349 29.14 7.33 -13.94
N VAL A 350 28.40 8.35 -14.40
CA VAL A 350 27.81 8.33 -15.76
C VAL A 350 28.80 8.78 -16.84
N MET A 351 29.93 9.35 -16.42
CA MET A 351 31.01 9.76 -17.31
C MET A 351 32.08 8.68 -17.48
N GLU A 352 32.00 7.60 -16.70
CA GLU A 352 32.92 6.47 -16.80
C GLU A 352 32.65 5.65 -18.08
N GLU A 353 33.72 5.13 -18.69
CA GLU A 353 33.62 4.25 -19.87
C GLU A 353 32.82 2.98 -19.57
N SER A 354 32.81 2.51 -18.32
CA SER A 354 32.02 1.39 -17.83
C SER A 354 30.50 1.62 -17.94
N TYR A 355 30.06 2.88 -17.95
CA TYR A 355 28.66 3.27 -18.10
C TYR A 355 28.19 3.24 -19.57
N ASN A 356 29.14 3.25 -20.51
CA ASN A 356 28.84 3.23 -21.94
C ASN A 356 28.33 1.83 -22.31
N LYS A 357 27.04 1.74 -22.63
CA LYS A 357 26.42 0.52 -23.12
C LYS A 357 26.10 0.64 -24.60
N SER A 358 26.45 -0.40 -25.35
CA SER A 358 26.03 -0.60 -26.74
C SER A 358 25.24 -1.89 -26.83
N PHE A 359 24.01 -1.78 -27.33
CA PHE A 359 23.08 -2.92 -27.42
C PHE A 359 22.91 -3.43 -28.85
N LEU A 360 23.36 -2.67 -29.85
CA LEU A 360 23.33 -3.01 -31.27
C LEU A 360 24.61 -2.52 -31.92
N GLU A 361 25.16 -3.29 -32.85
CA GLU A 361 26.39 -2.93 -33.57
C GLU A 361 26.13 -1.95 -34.73
N GLY A 362 27.03 -0.97 -34.90
CA GLY A 362 27.05 -0.04 -36.03
C GLY A 362 26.90 1.43 -35.61
N GLU A 363 27.40 2.34 -36.45
CA GLU A 363 27.41 3.80 -36.19
C GLU A 363 26.00 4.38 -36.00
N LEU A 364 24.98 3.75 -36.57
CA LEU A 364 23.57 4.11 -36.43
C LEU A 364 23.00 3.91 -35.01
N TYR A 365 23.69 3.15 -34.16
CA TYR A 365 23.21 2.73 -32.85
C TYR A 365 24.05 3.25 -31.69
N SER A 366 24.58 4.47 -31.83
CA SER A 366 25.23 5.18 -30.72
C SER A 366 24.25 5.52 -29.60
N SER A 367 24.76 5.94 -28.43
CA SER A 367 23.96 6.33 -27.25
C SER A 367 22.89 7.38 -27.54
N TYR A 368 23.06 8.21 -28.59
CA TYR A 368 22.06 9.18 -29.01
C TYR A 368 21.97 9.24 -30.54
N SER A 369 20.92 8.65 -31.11
CA SER A 369 20.82 8.49 -32.57
C SER A 369 19.47 8.94 -33.15
N PHE A 370 19.53 9.72 -34.22
CA PHE A 370 18.36 10.16 -35.01
C PHE A 370 18.22 9.28 -36.26
N ILE A 371 17.19 8.42 -36.28
CA ILE A 371 16.94 7.51 -37.39
C ILE A 371 15.90 8.13 -38.32
N ASN A 372 16.38 8.65 -39.45
CA ASN A 372 15.52 9.22 -40.49
C ASN A 372 14.78 8.12 -41.26
N ILE A 373 13.45 8.16 -41.24
CA ILE A 373 12.59 7.24 -42.00
C ILE A 373 11.91 8.01 -43.13
N ALA A 374 12.43 7.86 -44.35
CA ALA A 374 12.01 8.65 -45.50
C ALA A 374 10.57 8.37 -45.96
N LYS A 375 10.14 7.09 -45.98
CA LYS A 375 8.85 6.64 -46.57
C LYS A 375 7.65 6.70 -45.61
N ARG A 376 7.69 7.61 -44.63
CA ARG A 376 6.63 7.76 -43.63
C ARG A 376 5.30 8.20 -44.24
N LYS A 377 4.21 7.56 -43.81
CA LYS A 377 2.84 7.93 -44.18
C LYS A 377 1.95 7.94 -42.94
N GLU A 378 1.59 9.13 -42.47
CA GLU A 378 0.61 9.31 -41.39
C GLU A 378 -0.73 8.68 -41.79
N LYS A 379 -1.36 7.95 -40.87
CA LYS A 379 -2.73 7.44 -41.00
C LYS A 379 -3.54 7.84 -39.76
N SER A 380 -4.82 8.15 -39.96
CA SER A 380 -5.76 8.35 -38.86
C SER A 380 -6.18 7.00 -38.27
N GLY A 381 -6.00 6.84 -36.96
CA GLY A 381 -6.51 5.71 -36.17
C GLY A 381 -7.80 6.04 -35.44
N ARG A 382 -8.18 5.20 -34.47
CA ARG A 382 -9.36 5.41 -33.63
C ARG A 382 -9.29 6.77 -32.91
N GLY A 383 -10.41 7.49 -32.86
CA GLY A 383 -10.52 8.76 -32.14
C GLY A 383 -9.68 9.92 -32.73
N HIS A 384 -9.41 9.91 -34.04
CA HIS A 384 -8.57 10.91 -34.73
C HIS A 384 -7.10 10.97 -34.27
N SER A 385 -6.62 9.97 -33.52
CA SER A 385 -5.21 9.84 -33.16
C SER A 385 -4.38 9.36 -34.37
N LEU A 386 -3.11 9.74 -34.46
CA LEU A 386 -2.27 9.45 -35.63
C LEU A 386 -1.39 8.22 -35.41
N MET A 387 -1.06 7.53 -36.49
CA MET A 387 -0.10 6.42 -36.48
C MET A 387 0.71 6.38 -37.78
N ASN A 388 1.84 5.68 -37.73
CA ASN A 388 2.75 5.50 -38.84
C ASN A 388 3.26 4.05 -38.86
N MET A 389 2.68 3.24 -39.74
CA MET A 389 2.99 1.80 -39.81
C MET A 389 4.42 1.51 -40.26
N VAL A 390 5.09 2.45 -40.94
CA VAL A 390 6.51 2.29 -41.31
C VAL A 390 7.38 2.40 -40.06
N GLU A 391 7.09 3.36 -39.18
CA GLU A 391 7.75 3.44 -37.87
C GLU A 391 7.47 2.19 -37.04
N VAL A 392 6.23 1.70 -37.02
CA VAL A 392 5.86 0.45 -36.32
C VAL A 392 6.72 -0.73 -36.81
N ALA A 393 6.90 -0.87 -38.13
CA ALA A 393 7.73 -1.94 -38.71
C ALA A 393 9.21 -1.81 -38.31
N VAL A 394 9.76 -0.59 -38.35
CA VAL A 394 11.16 -0.32 -37.93
C VAL A 394 11.35 -0.65 -36.46
N ILE A 395 10.44 -0.19 -35.58
CA ILE A 395 10.49 -0.49 -34.14
C ILE A 395 10.45 -2.00 -33.88
N SER A 396 9.56 -2.71 -34.58
CA SER A 396 9.46 -4.17 -34.46
C SER A 396 10.76 -4.87 -34.84
N GLU A 397 11.45 -4.44 -35.89
CA GLU A 397 12.72 -5.03 -36.31
C GLU A 397 13.86 -4.68 -35.33
N MET A 398 13.89 -3.45 -34.82
CA MET A 398 14.85 -3.04 -33.78
C MET A 398 14.70 -3.90 -32.51
N ILE A 399 13.47 -4.09 -32.02
CA ILE A 399 13.21 -4.92 -30.84
C ILE A 399 13.61 -6.37 -31.08
N LYS A 400 13.32 -6.91 -32.27
CA LYS A 400 13.74 -8.26 -32.65
C LYS A 400 15.26 -8.41 -32.63
N ASN A 401 16.00 -7.43 -33.14
CA ASN A 401 17.46 -7.44 -33.11
C ASN A 401 18.00 -7.30 -31.68
N LEU A 402 17.41 -6.43 -30.86
CA LEU A 402 17.74 -6.33 -29.43
C LEU A 402 17.50 -7.67 -28.71
N LYS A 403 16.43 -8.41 -29.04
CA LYS A 403 16.19 -9.74 -28.46
C LYS A 403 17.22 -10.77 -28.91
N LYS A 404 17.73 -10.68 -30.15
CA LYS A 404 18.83 -11.55 -30.61
C LYS A 404 20.12 -11.25 -29.84
N GLU A 405 20.45 -9.98 -29.67
CA GLU A 405 21.63 -9.56 -28.90
C GLU A 405 21.52 -9.94 -27.42
N PHE A 406 20.34 -9.79 -26.82
CA PHE A 406 20.04 -10.31 -25.49
C PHE A 406 20.31 -11.82 -25.41
N LYS A 407 19.81 -12.61 -26.38
CA LYS A 407 20.05 -14.06 -26.39
C LYS A 407 21.54 -14.41 -26.55
N ARG A 408 22.30 -13.59 -27.27
CA ARG A 408 23.75 -13.79 -27.50
C ARG A 408 24.59 -13.43 -26.28
N THR A 409 24.30 -12.30 -25.63
CA THR A 409 25.12 -11.73 -24.55
C THR A 409 24.66 -12.13 -23.16
N GLN A 410 23.36 -12.43 -23.00
CA GLN A 410 22.69 -12.57 -21.71
C GLN A 410 22.78 -11.31 -20.82
N GLU A 411 23.15 -10.16 -21.39
CA GLU A 411 23.09 -8.89 -20.68
C GLU A 411 21.64 -8.43 -20.54
N LYS A 412 21.29 -7.83 -19.41
CA LYS A 412 19.95 -7.29 -19.17
C LYS A 412 19.61 -6.17 -20.16
N VAL A 413 18.43 -6.26 -20.78
CA VAL A 413 17.92 -5.31 -21.78
C VAL A 413 16.50 -4.88 -21.43
N ILE A 414 16.35 -3.65 -20.94
CA ILE A 414 15.05 -3.05 -20.65
C ILE A 414 14.75 -1.94 -21.68
N ILE A 415 13.65 -2.09 -22.42
CA ILE A 415 13.29 -1.20 -23.53
C ILE A 415 11.97 -0.48 -23.24
N GLY A 416 11.97 0.84 -23.35
CA GLY A 416 10.74 1.62 -23.47
C GLY A 416 10.52 2.14 -24.88
N VAL A 417 9.31 2.00 -25.40
CA VAL A 417 8.89 2.62 -26.66
C VAL A 417 7.88 3.72 -26.35
N ILE A 418 8.24 4.94 -26.73
CA ILE A 418 7.43 6.14 -26.43
C ILE A 418 6.86 6.74 -27.72
N SER A 419 5.60 7.16 -27.66
CA SER A 419 4.97 7.90 -28.76
C SER A 419 3.97 8.93 -28.24
N PRO A 420 3.84 10.10 -28.88
CA PRO A 420 2.83 11.10 -28.50
C PRO A 420 1.39 10.69 -28.83
N TYR A 421 1.18 9.67 -29.68
CA TYR A 421 -0.15 9.31 -30.18
C TYR A 421 -0.58 7.92 -29.70
N ASN A 422 -1.75 7.84 -29.04
CA ASN A 422 -2.29 6.56 -28.56
C ASN A 422 -2.55 5.56 -29.70
N ALA A 423 -2.97 6.00 -30.89
CA ALA A 423 -3.10 5.09 -32.03
C ALA A 423 -1.78 4.43 -32.41
N GLN A 424 -0.66 5.17 -32.35
CA GLN A 424 0.67 4.61 -32.55
C GLN A 424 1.06 3.64 -31.43
N VAL A 425 0.80 4.00 -30.16
CA VAL A 425 1.05 3.11 -29.01
C VAL A 425 0.35 1.77 -29.20
N TYR A 426 -0.94 1.78 -29.53
CA TYR A 426 -1.70 0.54 -29.77
C TYR A 426 -1.20 -0.24 -30.99
N ALA A 427 -0.86 0.44 -32.09
CA ALA A 427 -0.34 -0.22 -33.29
C ALA A 427 1.00 -0.90 -33.04
N ILE A 428 1.88 -0.28 -32.23
CA ILE A 428 3.14 -0.89 -31.81
C ILE A 428 2.85 -2.10 -30.91
N GLN A 429 2.06 -1.93 -29.85
CA GLN A 429 1.71 -3.01 -28.91
C GLN A 429 1.14 -4.24 -29.62
N ASP A 430 0.26 -4.04 -30.59
CA ASP A 430 -0.31 -5.13 -31.38
C ASP A 430 0.76 -5.85 -32.22
N LYS A 431 1.65 -5.09 -32.87
CA LYS A 431 2.72 -5.64 -33.72
C LYS A 431 3.76 -6.44 -32.93
N ILE A 432 4.08 -6.01 -31.71
CA ILE A 432 5.16 -6.60 -30.87
C ILE A 432 4.61 -7.41 -29.69
N LYS A 433 3.35 -7.84 -29.75
CA LYS A 433 2.64 -8.51 -28.66
C LYS A 433 3.39 -9.72 -28.10
N GLU A 434 4.13 -10.44 -28.95
CA GLU A 434 4.98 -11.57 -28.55
C GLU A 434 6.12 -11.17 -27.58
N TYR A 435 6.64 -9.94 -27.67
CA TYR A 435 7.72 -9.46 -26.81
C TYR A 435 7.19 -8.82 -25.52
N THR A 436 6.00 -8.24 -25.55
CA THR A 436 5.39 -7.58 -24.37
C THR A 436 4.70 -8.56 -23.43
N SER A 437 4.35 -9.76 -23.92
CA SER A 437 3.64 -10.78 -23.13
C SER A 437 4.58 -11.73 -22.37
N VAL A 438 5.87 -11.71 -22.69
CA VAL A 438 6.90 -12.53 -22.05
C VAL A 438 7.38 -11.82 -20.80
N SER A 439 7.14 -12.43 -19.63
CA SER A 439 7.68 -11.96 -18.35
C SER A 439 9.06 -12.56 -18.11
N ASP A 440 10.04 -12.04 -18.83
CA ASP A 440 11.46 -12.33 -18.59
C ASP A 440 12.03 -11.22 -17.69
N THR A 441 12.75 -11.57 -16.63
CA THR A 441 13.27 -10.59 -15.67
C THR A 441 14.34 -9.71 -16.29
N ASP A 442 15.06 -10.24 -17.28
CA ASP A 442 16.23 -9.58 -17.86
C ASP A 442 15.98 -9.06 -19.28
N PHE A 443 14.83 -9.37 -19.88
CA PHE A 443 14.38 -8.74 -21.13
C PHE A 443 12.93 -8.27 -21.01
N SER A 444 12.70 -6.95 -21.08
CA SER A 444 11.35 -6.42 -21.04
C SER A 444 11.15 -5.27 -22.02
N VAL A 445 9.93 -5.18 -22.56
CA VAL A 445 9.53 -4.13 -23.49
C VAL A 445 8.24 -3.48 -23.00
N SER A 446 8.30 -2.17 -22.74
CA SER A 446 7.15 -1.37 -22.35
C SER A 446 6.79 -0.37 -23.47
N VAL A 447 5.51 -0.26 -23.84
CA VAL A 447 5.05 0.67 -24.87
C VAL A 447 3.95 1.55 -24.28
N ARG A 448 4.18 2.86 -24.23
CA ARG A 448 3.26 3.82 -23.60
C ARG A 448 3.36 5.20 -24.26
N SER A 449 2.40 6.07 -23.94
CA SER A 449 2.48 7.48 -24.32
C SER A 449 3.53 8.22 -23.47
N ILE A 450 3.97 9.40 -23.93
CA ILE A 450 4.91 10.26 -23.17
C ILE A 450 4.40 10.53 -21.75
N ASP A 451 3.11 10.86 -21.60
CA ASP A 451 2.48 11.11 -20.31
C ASP A 451 2.48 9.87 -19.40
N GLY A 452 2.38 8.68 -20.01
CA GLY A 452 2.47 7.39 -19.32
C GLY A 452 3.88 7.03 -18.87
N PHE A 453 4.93 7.60 -19.49
CA PHE A 453 6.33 7.38 -19.13
C PHE A 453 6.88 8.35 -18.09
N GLN A 454 6.16 9.40 -17.73
CA GLN A 454 6.63 10.35 -16.70
C GLN A 454 6.95 9.62 -15.39
N GLY A 455 8.13 9.88 -14.83
CA GLY A 455 8.63 9.25 -13.61
C GLY A 455 9.10 7.80 -13.78
N GLY A 456 8.96 7.22 -14.97
CA GLY A 456 9.67 6.00 -15.37
C GLY A 456 11.03 6.33 -15.97
N GLU A 457 11.87 5.31 -16.03
CA GLU A 457 13.15 5.30 -16.72
C GLU A 457 13.38 3.89 -17.29
N GLU A 458 14.03 3.79 -18.45
CA GLU A 458 14.37 2.53 -19.10
C GLU A 458 15.82 2.60 -19.60
N ASP A 459 16.45 1.43 -19.80
CA ASP A 459 17.84 1.37 -20.24
C ASP A 459 17.99 1.87 -21.70
N ILE A 460 17.02 1.52 -22.54
CA ILE A 460 16.90 1.95 -23.94
C ILE A 460 15.53 2.60 -24.16
N ILE A 461 15.48 3.77 -24.80
CA ILE A 461 14.22 4.35 -25.31
C ILE A 461 14.22 4.43 -26.83
N ILE A 462 13.12 3.95 -27.42
CA ILE A 462 12.81 4.17 -28.84
C ILE A 462 11.64 5.16 -28.92
N MET A 463 11.89 6.34 -29.49
CA MET A 463 10.88 7.39 -29.62
C MET A 463 10.33 7.47 -31.04
N SER A 464 9.02 7.27 -31.18
CA SER A 464 8.28 7.38 -32.44
C SER A 464 7.56 8.72 -32.53
N THR A 465 8.03 9.60 -33.42
CA THR A 465 7.44 10.94 -33.60
C THR A 465 6.17 10.96 -34.44
N VAL A 466 5.92 9.90 -35.25
CA VAL A 466 4.74 9.67 -36.10
C VAL A 466 4.58 10.65 -37.26
N ARG A 467 4.69 11.95 -36.98
CA ARG A 467 4.40 13.03 -37.93
C ARG A 467 5.36 13.00 -39.13
N SER A 468 4.77 13.14 -40.30
CA SER A 468 5.42 13.11 -41.61
C SER A 468 4.71 13.97 -42.67
N ASN A 469 3.98 15.01 -42.25
CA ASN A 469 3.25 15.93 -43.13
C ASN A 469 4.17 16.93 -43.86
N GLY A 470 3.70 17.44 -45.00
CA GLY A 470 4.41 18.46 -45.79
C GLY A 470 4.35 19.88 -45.21
N SER A 471 3.54 20.09 -44.17
CA SER A 471 3.34 21.40 -43.52
C SER A 471 4.23 21.65 -42.29
N GLY A 472 5.20 20.76 -42.00
CA GLY A 472 6.11 20.89 -40.85
C GLY A 472 5.45 20.85 -39.47
N LYS A 473 4.18 20.44 -39.36
CA LYS A 473 3.46 20.40 -38.08
C LYS A 473 3.96 19.23 -37.24
N VAL A 474 4.67 19.54 -36.16
CA VAL A 474 5.16 18.55 -35.17
C VAL A 474 4.08 18.11 -34.17
N GLY A 475 2.97 18.85 -34.08
CA GLY A 475 1.83 18.52 -33.22
C GLY A 475 2.22 18.48 -31.75
N PHE A 476 2.07 17.32 -31.11
CA PHE A 476 2.28 17.11 -29.68
C PHE A 476 3.69 17.50 -29.19
N LEU A 477 4.70 17.39 -30.07
CA LEU A 477 6.09 17.74 -29.77
C LEU A 477 6.34 19.27 -29.71
N SER A 478 5.33 20.09 -30.03
CA SER A 478 5.38 21.55 -29.81
C SER A 478 5.30 21.94 -28.33
N ASN A 479 4.85 21.02 -27.47
CA ASN A 479 4.83 21.24 -26.04
C ASN A 479 6.22 20.95 -25.45
N ARG A 480 6.92 22.01 -25.02
CA ARG A 480 8.27 21.95 -24.44
C ARG A 480 8.38 20.96 -23.27
N GLN A 481 7.40 20.92 -22.38
CA GLN A 481 7.39 20.05 -21.20
C GLN A 481 7.28 18.57 -21.58
N ARG A 482 6.45 18.24 -22.58
CA ARG A 482 6.31 16.88 -23.12
C ARG A 482 7.60 16.44 -23.82
N THR A 483 8.23 17.33 -24.58
CA THR A 483 9.54 17.07 -25.21
C THR A 483 10.62 16.82 -24.16
N ASN A 484 10.72 17.65 -23.13
CA ASN A 484 11.67 17.46 -22.03
C ASN A 484 11.48 16.09 -21.35
N VAL A 485 10.23 15.71 -21.04
CA VAL A 485 9.97 14.37 -20.48
C VAL A 485 10.39 13.28 -21.45
N ALA A 486 10.05 13.37 -22.73
CA ALA A 486 10.36 12.35 -23.72
C ALA A 486 11.87 12.12 -23.88
N MET A 487 12.67 13.17 -23.81
CA MET A 487 14.14 13.13 -24.01
C MET A 487 14.93 12.84 -22.72
N THR A 488 14.26 12.47 -21.61
CA THR A 488 14.89 12.28 -20.29
C THR A 488 14.46 10.98 -19.59
N ARG A 489 14.02 9.99 -20.37
CA ARG A 489 13.56 8.68 -19.86
C ARG A 489 14.65 7.61 -19.92
N GLU A 490 15.74 7.88 -20.62
CA GLU A 490 16.81 6.94 -20.96
C GLU A 490 17.88 6.89 -19.90
N ARG A 491 18.47 5.71 -19.70
CA ARG A 491 19.73 5.58 -18.95
C ARG A 491 20.92 5.57 -19.89
N TYR A 492 20.91 4.71 -20.91
CA TYR A 492 22.09 4.48 -21.73
C TYR A 492 21.92 4.90 -23.19
N VAL A 493 20.77 4.60 -23.81
CA VAL A 493 20.60 4.79 -25.26
C VAL A 493 19.22 5.33 -25.64
N THR A 494 19.19 6.36 -26.50
CA THR A 494 17.98 6.83 -27.20
C THR A 494 18.07 6.60 -28.70
N TYR A 495 17.02 6.02 -29.26
CA TYR A 495 16.77 5.99 -30.70
C TYR A 495 15.54 6.83 -31.06
N LEU A 496 15.75 7.96 -31.71
CA LEU A 496 14.68 8.85 -32.09
C LEU A 496 14.35 8.69 -33.57
N LEU A 497 13.16 8.18 -33.84
CA LEU A 497 12.68 8.01 -35.21
C LEU A 497 12.12 9.36 -35.69
N ILE A 498 12.72 9.97 -36.71
CA ILE A 498 12.28 11.25 -37.31
C ILE A 498 12.07 11.20 -38.83
N LYS A 499 11.50 12.29 -39.37
CA LYS A 499 11.55 12.64 -40.80
C LYS A 499 12.47 13.86 -40.94
N GLY A 500 13.59 13.72 -41.65
CA GLY A 500 14.66 14.73 -41.73
C GLY A 500 14.22 16.14 -42.16
N ASN A 501 13.13 16.29 -42.92
CA ASN A 501 12.63 17.61 -43.36
C ASN A 501 11.46 18.17 -42.52
N GLY A 502 10.97 17.43 -41.51
CA GLY A 502 9.83 17.84 -40.68
C GLY A 502 10.20 18.61 -39.41
N CYS A 503 11.48 18.58 -39.00
CA CYS A 503 11.96 19.18 -37.75
C CYS A 503 12.61 20.56 -37.93
N ASN A 504 13.18 20.85 -39.10
CA ASN A 504 13.81 22.14 -39.45
C ASN A 504 12.90 23.40 -39.33
N GLN A 505 11.61 23.25 -38.99
CA GLN A 505 10.65 24.36 -38.84
C GLN A 505 10.24 24.63 -37.39
N VAL A 506 10.75 23.86 -36.42
CA VAL A 506 10.60 24.15 -35.00
C VAL A 506 11.99 24.33 -34.43
N ASN A 507 12.32 25.54 -33.96
CA ASN A 507 13.66 25.94 -33.48
C ASN A 507 14.28 25.05 -32.38
N GLN A 508 13.59 24.00 -31.93
CA GLN A 508 13.99 23.07 -30.88
C GLN A 508 14.33 21.64 -31.36
N TRP A 509 13.99 21.26 -32.60
CA TRP A 509 14.07 19.86 -33.09
C TRP A 509 14.92 19.70 -34.34
#